data_AF-A0A9D1MCK4-F1
#
_entry.id   AF-A0A9D1MCK4-F1
#
_cell.length_a   1.000
_cell.length_b   1.000
_cell.length_c   1.000
_cell.angle_alpha   90.00
_cell.angle_beta   90.00
_cell.angle_gamma   90.00
#
_symmetry.space_group_name_H-M   'P 1'
#
loop_
_entity.id
_entity.type
_entity.pdbx_description
1 polymer ?
#
loop_
_entity_poly.entity_id
_entity_poly.type
_entity_poly.pdbx_seq_one_letter_code
_entity_poly.pdbx_strand_id
1 'polypeptide(L)'
;MEKCISINIINFNLFECETYHSSFSLREDARHDRLTDKCAIHFFELKKINKEKPNTEDRKELWMQLIDAESEEEFNMLANTNIEPIKKAVVAIKEMDADEEIREKAFQRETALRDRASALRFARDEGIKEGIKETTVKLVKNLMSTMGLSAESALSALSIPEEEWKGYLPQLR
;
A
#
# COMPACT_ATOMS: atom_id res chain seq x y z
N MET A 1 20.00 -9.55 -40.11
CA MET A 1 18.85 -8.95 -39.41
C MET A 1 17.94 -10.06 -38.95
N GLU A 2 17.74 -10.17 -37.64
CA GLU A 2 16.82 -11.12 -37.00
C GLU A 2 15.40 -10.52 -36.97
N LYS A 3 14.40 -11.37 -36.73
CA LYS A 3 13.02 -10.92 -36.64
C LYS A 3 12.79 -10.24 -35.29
N CYS A 4 12.38 -8.97 -35.32
CA CYS A 4 12.02 -8.17 -34.16
C CYS A 4 10.52 -7.86 -34.19
N ILE A 5 9.84 -8.12 -33.07
CA ILE A 5 8.42 -7.84 -32.91
C ILE A 5 8.26 -6.98 -31.66
N SER A 6 7.70 -5.78 -31.83
CA SER A 6 7.26 -4.95 -30.70
C SER A 6 5.80 -5.29 -30.39
N ILE A 7 5.51 -5.58 -29.13
CA ILE A 7 4.15 -5.83 -28.64
C ILE A 7 3.82 -4.73 -27.63
N ASN A 8 2.79 -3.96 -27.92
CA ASN A 8 2.31 -2.87 -27.08
C ASN A 8 0.90 -3.24 -26.61
N ILE A 9 0.69 -3.27 -25.31
CA ILE A 9 -0.59 -3.58 -24.68
C ILE A 9 -1.04 -2.32 -23.96
N ILE A 10 -2.22 -1.81 -24.29
CA ILE A 10 -2.71 -0.51 -23.83
C ILE A 10 -4.15 -0.58 -23.34
N ASN A 11 -4.43 0.13 -22.24
CA ASN A 11 -5.77 0.22 -21.64
C ASN A 11 -6.52 1.50 -22.09
N PHE A 12 -6.38 1.89 -23.35
CA PHE A 12 -7.14 2.98 -23.96
C PHE A 12 -7.28 2.75 -25.46
N ASN A 13 -8.23 3.44 -26.09
CA ASN A 13 -8.41 3.40 -27.53
C ASN A 13 -7.44 4.38 -28.18
N LEU A 14 -6.47 3.86 -28.92
CA LEU A 14 -5.50 4.61 -29.71
C LEU A 14 -5.93 4.74 -31.17
N PHE A 15 -6.59 3.71 -31.72
CA PHE A 15 -6.99 3.68 -33.13
C PHE A 15 -8.51 3.70 -33.28
N GLU A 16 -8.98 4.41 -34.30
CA GLU A 16 -10.39 4.46 -34.72
C GLU A 16 -10.78 3.18 -35.50
N CYS A 17 -10.63 2.02 -34.86
CA CYS A 17 -11.02 0.72 -35.41
C CYS A 17 -11.75 -0.11 -34.35
N GLU A 18 -12.62 -1.03 -34.78
CA GLU A 18 -13.36 -1.90 -33.85
C GLU A 18 -12.49 -3.05 -33.30
N THR A 19 -11.45 -3.45 -34.03
CA THR A 19 -10.60 -4.58 -33.66
C THR A 19 -9.67 -4.24 -32.51
N TYR A 20 -9.51 -5.16 -31.55
CA TYR A 20 -8.58 -5.01 -30.43
C TYR A 20 -7.10 -5.16 -30.82
N HIS A 21 -6.79 -5.78 -31.97
CA HIS A 21 -5.42 -6.05 -32.42
C HIS A 21 -5.10 -5.31 -33.72
N SER A 22 -4.11 -4.41 -33.67
CA SER A 22 -3.55 -3.74 -34.84
C SER A 22 -2.11 -4.18 -35.08
N SER A 23 -1.75 -4.44 -36.34
CA SER A 23 -0.39 -4.83 -36.74
C SER A 23 0.15 -3.91 -37.82
N PHE A 24 1.30 -3.32 -37.55
CA PHE A 24 1.99 -2.38 -38.43
C PHE A 24 3.29 -2.98 -38.95
N SER A 25 3.59 -2.69 -40.21
CA SER A 25 4.77 -3.17 -40.93
C SER A 25 5.49 -1.97 -41.57
N LEU A 26 6.81 -2.07 -41.71
CA LEU A 26 7.61 -1.04 -42.37
C LEU A 26 7.34 -1.06 -43.89
N ARG A 27 6.90 0.07 -44.42
CA ARG A 27 6.54 0.27 -45.82
C ARG A 27 7.14 1.56 -46.35
N GLU A 28 7.39 1.60 -47.66
CA GLU A 28 7.75 2.84 -48.36
C GLU A 28 6.52 3.74 -48.50
N ASP A 29 6.69 5.05 -48.31
CA ASP A 29 5.56 5.97 -48.11
C ASP A 29 4.68 6.14 -49.36
N ALA A 30 5.27 6.18 -50.55
CA ALA A 30 4.52 6.47 -51.78
C ALA A 30 3.88 5.21 -52.40
N ARG A 31 4.62 4.11 -52.49
CA ARG A 31 4.16 2.87 -53.14
C ARG A 31 3.58 1.85 -52.16
N HIS A 32 3.79 2.06 -50.87
CA HIS A 32 3.43 1.12 -49.81
C HIS A 32 4.08 -0.26 -49.93
N ASP A 33 5.18 -0.35 -50.68
CA ASP A 33 6.01 -1.54 -50.82
C ASP A 33 6.56 -1.91 -49.45
N ARG A 34 6.39 -3.18 -49.06
CA ARG A 34 6.88 -3.68 -47.78
C ARG A 34 8.41 -3.72 -47.80
N LEU A 35 9.04 -2.95 -46.93
CA LEU A 35 10.51 -2.90 -46.84
C LEU A 35 11.07 -4.23 -46.31
N THR A 36 10.46 -4.79 -45.26
CA THR A 36 10.90 -6.07 -44.68
C THR A 36 9.76 -6.77 -43.93
N ASP A 37 9.87 -8.09 -43.81
CA ASP A 37 9.03 -8.92 -42.95
C ASP A 37 9.64 -9.19 -41.56
N LYS A 38 10.84 -8.66 -41.31
CA LYS A 38 11.61 -8.86 -40.09
C LYS A 38 11.30 -7.88 -38.97
N CYS A 39 10.49 -6.86 -39.22
CA CYS A 39 10.06 -5.90 -38.21
C CYS A 39 8.54 -5.72 -38.25
N ALA A 40 7.90 -5.88 -37.09
CA ALA A 40 6.47 -5.63 -36.92
C ALA A 40 6.21 -4.98 -35.57
N ILE A 41 5.21 -4.09 -35.53
CA ILE A 41 4.73 -3.46 -34.31
C ILE A 41 3.27 -3.87 -34.13
N HIS A 42 2.94 -4.44 -32.99
CA HIS A 42 1.59 -4.82 -32.63
C HIS A 42 1.08 -3.95 -31.50
N PHE A 43 -0.19 -3.58 -31.59
CA PHE A 43 -0.95 -2.94 -30.53
C PHE A 43 -2.14 -3.81 -30.16
N PHE A 44 -2.32 -4.02 -28.87
CA PHE A 44 -3.48 -4.67 -28.27
C PHE A 44 -4.21 -3.66 -27.38
N GLU A 45 -5.43 -3.31 -27.76
CA GLU A 45 -6.28 -2.33 -27.06
C GLU A 45 -7.26 -3.06 -26.14
N LEU A 46 -6.95 -3.11 -24.84
CA LEU A 46 -7.69 -3.90 -23.85
C LEU A 46 -9.17 -3.48 -23.73
N LYS A 47 -9.46 -2.17 -23.86
CA LYS A 47 -10.84 -1.65 -23.81
C LYS A 47 -11.78 -2.20 -24.88
N LYS A 48 -11.25 -2.77 -25.97
CA LYS A 48 -12.03 -3.34 -27.06
C LYS A 48 -12.31 -4.84 -26.87
N ILE A 49 -11.80 -5.43 -25.80
CA ILE A 49 -11.89 -6.87 -25.52
C ILE A 49 -13.11 -7.14 -24.67
N ASN A 50 -13.86 -8.18 -25.04
CA ASN A 50 -15.00 -8.61 -24.25
C ASN A 50 -14.52 -9.50 -23.11
N LYS A 51 -14.63 -9.05 -21.86
CA LYS A 51 -14.24 -9.83 -20.67
C LYS A 51 -15.26 -10.89 -20.27
N GLU A 52 -16.53 -10.73 -20.67
CA GLU A 52 -17.63 -11.59 -20.20
C GLU A 52 -17.62 -12.98 -20.84
N LYS A 53 -17.04 -13.10 -22.04
CA LYS A 53 -17.06 -14.34 -22.82
C LYS A 53 -15.67 -14.64 -23.37
N PRO A 54 -14.95 -15.62 -22.77
CA PRO A 54 -13.67 -16.07 -23.30
C PRO A 54 -13.86 -16.74 -24.65
N ASN A 55 -13.24 -16.20 -25.70
CA ASN A 55 -13.16 -16.86 -26.98
C ASN A 55 -12.03 -17.89 -26.97
N THR A 56 -12.36 -19.16 -26.80
CA THR A 56 -11.36 -20.23 -26.70
C THR A 56 -10.59 -20.50 -28.00
N GLU A 57 -11.10 -20.00 -29.13
CA GLU A 57 -10.44 -20.10 -30.44
C GLU A 57 -9.38 -19.02 -30.63
N ASP A 58 -9.55 -17.84 -30.02
CA ASP A 58 -8.57 -16.74 -30.06
C ASP A 58 -7.66 -16.74 -28.83
N ARG A 59 -6.53 -17.44 -28.97
CA ARG A 59 -5.50 -17.49 -27.93
C ARG A 59 -4.95 -16.11 -27.54
N LYS A 60 -4.91 -15.12 -28.45
CA LYS A 60 -4.38 -13.79 -28.12
C LYS A 60 -5.39 -13.05 -27.23
N GLU A 61 -6.67 -13.17 -27.55
CA GLU A 61 -7.75 -12.58 -26.75
C GLU A 61 -7.73 -13.11 -25.31
N LEU A 62 -7.57 -14.42 -25.12
CA LEU A 62 -7.44 -15.02 -23.78
C LEU A 62 -6.27 -14.46 -22.97
N TRP A 63 -5.11 -14.25 -23.61
CA TRP A 63 -3.96 -13.62 -22.94
C TRP A 63 -4.24 -12.19 -22.55
N MET A 64 -4.94 -11.43 -23.41
CA MET A 64 -5.29 -10.06 -23.09
C MET A 64 -6.35 -9.98 -22.00
N GLN A 65 -7.34 -10.87 -21.99
CA GLN A 65 -8.31 -11.02 -20.90
C GLN A 65 -7.61 -11.35 -19.57
N LEU A 66 -6.60 -12.22 -19.59
CA LEU A 66 -5.81 -12.54 -18.41
C LEU A 66 -5.03 -11.34 -17.88
N ILE A 67 -4.40 -10.56 -18.77
CA ILE A 67 -3.63 -9.38 -18.40
C ILE A 67 -4.54 -8.27 -17.83
N ASP A 68 -5.77 -8.19 -18.31
CA ASP A 68 -6.76 -7.19 -17.91
C ASP A 68 -7.74 -7.71 -16.84
N ALA A 69 -7.50 -8.90 -16.27
CA ALA A 69 -8.34 -9.49 -15.24
C ALA A 69 -8.11 -8.80 -13.89
N GLU A 70 -9.20 -8.44 -13.22
CA GLU A 70 -9.18 -7.75 -11.92
C GLU A 70 -9.88 -8.57 -10.82
N SER A 71 -10.59 -9.64 -11.18
CA SER A 71 -11.40 -10.43 -10.26
C SER A 71 -11.04 -11.92 -10.23
N GLU A 72 -11.29 -12.57 -9.10
CA GLU A 72 -11.07 -14.01 -8.98
C GLU A 72 -12.00 -14.81 -9.90
N GLU A 73 -13.22 -14.31 -10.15
CA GLU A 73 -14.15 -14.87 -11.10
C GLU A 73 -13.58 -14.90 -12.53
N GLU A 74 -12.97 -13.81 -12.99
CA GLU A 74 -12.29 -13.75 -14.31
C GLU A 74 -11.13 -14.74 -14.38
N PHE A 75 -10.28 -14.80 -13.34
CA PHE A 75 -9.20 -15.78 -13.28
C PHE A 75 -9.73 -17.23 -13.31
N ASN A 76 -10.82 -17.52 -12.62
CA ASN A 76 -11.43 -18.85 -12.61
C ASN A 76 -12.05 -19.19 -13.98
N MET A 77 -12.70 -18.23 -14.65
CA MET A 77 -13.20 -18.42 -16.02
C MET A 77 -12.05 -18.75 -16.99
N LEU A 78 -10.94 -18.02 -16.90
CA LEU A 78 -9.75 -18.25 -17.73
C LEU A 78 -9.06 -19.58 -17.41
N ALA A 79 -8.97 -19.96 -16.14
CA ALA A 79 -8.43 -21.26 -15.70
C ALA A 79 -9.28 -22.44 -16.18
N ASN A 80 -10.58 -22.25 -16.42
CA ASN A 80 -11.46 -23.28 -16.97
C ASN A 80 -11.32 -23.47 -18.49
N THR A 81 -10.56 -22.61 -19.18
CA THR A 81 -10.28 -22.78 -20.62
C THR A 81 -9.37 -23.99 -20.87
N ASN A 82 -9.42 -24.57 -22.07
CA ASN A 82 -8.57 -25.71 -22.43
C ASN A 82 -7.12 -25.32 -22.84
N ILE A 83 -6.68 -24.10 -22.49
CA ILE A 83 -5.36 -23.58 -22.86
C ILE A 83 -4.40 -23.71 -21.67
N GLU A 84 -3.55 -24.73 -21.72
CA GLU A 84 -2.60 -25.06 -20.63
C GLU A 84 -1.68 -23.89 -20.21
N PRO A 85 -1.13 -23.07 -21.12
CA PRO A 85 -0.35 -21.89 -20.73
C PRO A 85 -1.11 -20.86 -19.89
N ILE A 86 -2.40 -20.65 -20.17
CA ILE A 86 -3.24 -19.70 -19.42
C ILE A 86 -3.48 -20.22 -18.00
N LYS A 87 -3.80 -21.51 -17.86
CA LYS A 87 -3.95 -22.18 -16.56
C LYS A 87 -2.72 -22.01 -15.67
N LYS A 88 -1.54 -22.27 -16.22
CA LYS A 88 -0.27 -22.12 -15.48
C LYS A 88 -0.03 -20.67 -15.07
N ALA A 89 -0.35 -19.71 -15.94
CA ALA A 89 -0.23 -18.29 -15.61
C ALA A 89 -1.17 -17.87 -14.47
N VAL A 90 -2.44 -18.33 -14.48
CA VAL A 90 -3.39 -18.07 -13.38
C VAL A 90 -2.86 -18.64 -12.06
N VAL A 91 -2.36 -19.88 -12.05
CA VAL A 91 -1.79 -20.49 -10.84
C VAL A 91 -0.60 -19.68 -10.31
N ALA A 92 0.32 -19.30 -11.19
CA ALA A 92 1.48 -18.51 -10.81
C ALA A 92 1.11 -17.14 -10.22
N ILE A 93 0.10 -16.47 -10.79
CA ILE A 93 -0.43 -15.20 -10.25
C ILE A 93 -1.01 -15.42 -8.85
N LYS A 94 -1.87 -16.43 -8.66
CA LYS A 94 -2.46 -16.74 -7.35
C LYS A 94 -1.41 -17.06 -6.28
N GLU A 95 -0.32 -17.75 -6.65
CA GLU A 95 0.80 -18.00 -5.73
C GLU A 95 1.55 -16.73 -5.35
N MET A 96 1.76 -15.81 -6.30
CA MET A 96 2.39 -14.51 -6.02
C MET A 96 1.53 -13.64 -5.11
N ASP A 97 0.22 -13.57 -5.36
CA ASP A 97 -0.73 -12.80 -4.55
C ASP A 97 -0.80 -13.32 -3.11
N ALA A 98 -0.79 -14.65 -2.95
CA ALA A 98 -0.79 -15.28 -1.63
C ALA A 98 0.47 -14.92 -0.81
N ASP A 99 1.64 -14.88 -1.45
CA ASP A 99 2.88 -14.45 -0.79
C ASP A 99 2.80 -12.97 -0.37
N GLU A 100 2.29 -12.09 -1.24
CA GLU A 100 2.11 -10.67 -0.92
C GLU A 100 1.14 -10.45 0.26
N GLU A 101 -0.01 -11.13 0.27
CA GLU A 101 -0.98 -11.03 1.37
C GLU A 101 -0.38 -11.51 2.70
N ILE A 102 0.41 -12.59 2.67
CA ILE A 102 1.11 -13.10 3.86
C ILE A 102 2.12 -12.07 4.37
N ARG A 103 2.91 -11.46 3.47
CA ARG A 103 3.88 -10.41 3.84
C ARG A 103 3.19 -9.21 4.46
N GLU A 104 2.08 -8.76 3.87
CA GLU A 104 1.31 -7.61 4.37
C GLU A 104 0.73 -7.90 5.77
N LYS A 105 0.13 -9.08 5.98
CA LYS A 105 -0.36 -9.50 7.31
C LYS A 105 0.76 -9.54 8.36
N ALA A 106 1.96 -9.99 7.97
CA ALA A 106 3.12 -9.99 8.86
C ALA A 106 3.55 -8.57 9.24
N PHE A 107 3.62 -7.66 8.26
CA PHE A 107 3.97 -6.26 8.47
C PHE A 107 2.97 -5.53 9.38
N GLN A 108 1.66 -5.73 9.15
CA GLN A 108 0.61 -5.16 9.99
C GLN A 108 0.71 -5.64 11.44
N ARG A 109 0.97 -6.94 11.63
CA ARG A 109 1.16 -7.52 12.96
C ARG A 109 2.37 -6.92 13.68
N GLU A 110 3.50 -6.78 13.00
CA GLU A 110 4.71 -6.18 13.57
C GLU A 110 4.46 -4.71 13.96
N THR A 111 3.82 -3.95 13.08
CA THR A 111 3.45 -2.55 13.33
C THR A 111 2.53 -2.44 14.55
N ALA A 112 1.49 -3.26 14.63
CA ALA A 112 0.57 -3.27 15.77
C ALA A 112 1.26 -3.59 17.10
N LEU A 113 2.24 -4.52 17.10
CA LEU A 113 3.03 -4.84 18.29
C LEU A 113 3.91 -3.65 18.72
N ARG A 114 4.55 -2.98 17.75
CA ARG A 114 5.39 -1.79 18.01
C ARG A 114 4.56 -0.62 18.54
N ASP A 115 3.40 -0.39 17.96
CA ASP A 115 2.49 0.67 18.37
C ASP A 115 1.96 0.42 19.78
N ARG A 116 1.58 -0.83 20.08
CA ARG A 116 1.19 -1.24 21.43
C ARG A 116 2.31 -1.03 22.44
N ALA A 117 3.54 -1.44 22.12
CA ALA A 117 4.69 -1.26 23.00
C ALA A 117 4.98 0.24 23.25
N SER A 118 4.88 1.06 22.22
CA SER A 118 5.06 2.51 22.30
C SER A 118 3.97 3.17 23.12
N ALA A 119 2.71 2.79 22.91
CA ALA A 119 1.56 3.27 23.68
C ALA A 119 1.67 2.90 25.17
N LEU A 120 2.08 1.67 25.49
CA LEU A 120 2.32 1.24 26.86
C LEU A 120 3.46 2.01 27.54
N ARG A 121 4.57 2.25 26.81
CA ARG A 121 5.68 3.06 27.32
C ARG A 121 5.23 4.49 27.59
N PHE A 122 4.55 5.11 26.63
CA PHE A 122 4.01 6.46 26.78
C PHE A 122 3.05 6.56 27.97
N ALA A 123 2.09 5.64 28.09
CA ALA A 123 1.15 5.61 29.21
C ALA A 123 1.85 5.43 30.57
N ARG A 124 2.92 4.62 30.62
CA ARG A 124 3.73 4.44 31.83
C ARG A 124 4.48 5.72 32.20
N ASP A 125 5.11 6.36 31.22
CA ASP A 125 5.90 7.58 31.43
C ASP A 125 4.99 8.73 31.89
N GLU A 126 3.82 8.90 31.25
CA GLU A 126 2.82 9.88 31.67
C GLU A 126 2.26 9.55 33.06
N GLY A 127 1.98 8.28 33.36
CA GLY A 127 1.54 7.85 34.68
C GLY A 127 2.57 8.13 35.78
N ILE A 128 3.87 7.96 35.49
CA ILE A 128 4.95 8.30 36.43
C ILE A 128 5.00 9.82 36.65
N LYS A 129 4.93 10.62 35.58
CA LYS A 129 4.94 12.09 35.70
C LYS A 129 3.76 12.60 36.52
N GLU A 130 2.56 12.11 36.25
CA GLU A 130 1.36 12.48 37.02
C GLU A 130 1.49 12.06 38.48
N GLY A 131 1.98 10.84 38.75
CA GLY A 131 2.21 10.34 40.11
C GLY A 131 3.24 11.15 40.91
N ILE A 132 4.35 11.56 40.27
CA ILE A 132 5.34 12.47 40.87
C ILE A 132 4.68 13.81 41.17
N LYS A 133 3.90 14.34 40.23
CA LYS A 133 3.24 15.62 40.38
C LYS A 133 2.24 15.63 41.54
N GLU A 134 1.35 14.64 41.59
CA GLU A 134 0.38 14.49 42.69
C GLU A 134 1.07 14.32 44.05
N THR A 135 2.12 13.50 44.12
CA THR A 135 2.84 13.25 45.36
C THR A 135 3.53 14.52 45.86
N THR A 136 4.12 15.28 44.94
CA THR A 136 4.73 16.59 45.21
C THR A 136 3.71 17.57 45.76
N VAL A 137 2.54 17.70 45.12
CA VAL A 137 1.47 18.59 45.59
C VAL A 137 0.99 18.20 46.99
N LYS A 138 0.84 16.90 47.27
CA LYS A 138 0.48 16.41 48.61
C LYS A 138 1.54 16.77 49.65
N LEU A 139 2.83 16.60 49.33
CA LEU A 139 3.94 16.96 50.21
C LEU A 139 3.97 18.46 50.50
N VAL A 140 3.83 19.31 49.49
CA VAL A 140 3.78 20.77 49.65
C VAL A 140 2.60 21.19 50.52
N LYS A 141 1.40 20.65 50.28
CA LYS A 141 0.22 20.94 51.12
C LYS A 141 0.43 20.52 52.57
N ASN A 142 1.09 19.38 52.82
CA ASN A 142 1.43 18.94 54.16
C ASN A 142 2.44 19.89 54.84
N LEU A 143 3.47 20.36 54.12
CA LEU A 143 4.44 21.32 54.65
C LEU A 143 3.77 22.68 54.98
N MET A 144 2.87 23.16 54.12
CA MET A 144 2.11 24.38 54.36
C MET A 144 1.23 24.26 55.63
N SER A 145 0.53 23.14 55.80
CA SER A 145 -0.40 22.96 56.93
C SER A 145 0.31 22.65 58.27
N THR A 146 1.41 21.90 58.24
CA THR A 146 2.10 21.47 59.46
C THR A 146 3.18 22.45 59.93
N MET A 147 3.88 23.10 59.00
CA MET A 147 4.99 24.02 59.31
C MET A 147 4.66 25.48 59.03
N GLY A 148 3.47 25.80 58.51
CA GLY A 148 3.05 27.18 58.23
C GLY A 148 3.83 27.85 57.09
N LEU A 149 4.48 27.06 56.22
CA LEU A 149 5.28 27.57 55.11
C LEU A 149 4.39 28.14 54.00
N SER A 150 4.89 29.15 53.27
CA SER A 150 4.27 29.55 51.99
C SER A 150 4.46 28.47 50.93
N ALA A 151 3.64 28.48 49.87
CA ALA A 151 3.74 27.51 48.78
C ALA A 151 5.14 27.51 48.13
N GLU A 152 5.71 28.71 47.91
CA GLU A 152 7.05 28.91 47.36
C GLU A 152 8.14 28.40 48.30
N SER A 153 8.00 28.65 49.61
CA SER A 153 8.95 28.19 50.62
C SER A 153 8.95 26.66 50.74
N ALA A 154 7.78 26.03 50.63
CA ALA A 154 7.63 24.58 50.66
C ALA A 154 8.14 23.90 49.38
N LEU A 155 7.93 24.50 48.19
CA LEU A 155 8.52 24.02 46.92
C LEU A 155 10.06 24.11 46.94
N SER A 156 10.60 25.22 47.45
CA SER A 156 12.04 25.40 47.66
C SER A 156 12.62 24.38 48.64
N ALA A 157 11.92 24.10 49.75
CA ALA A 157 12.32 23.07 50.72
C ALA A 157 12.38 21.65 50.11
N LEU A 158 11.55 21.36 49.10
CA LEU A 158 11.59 20.11 48.33
C LEU A 158 12.63 20.13 47.19
N SER A 159 13.44 21.18 47.10
CA SER A 159 14.45 21.38 46.05
C SER A 159 13.89 21.37 44.62
N ILE A 160 12.66 21.86 44.44
CA ILE A 160 12.03 21.95 43.12
C ILE A 160 12.51 23.24 42.44
N PRO A 161 13.06 23.18 41.21
CA PRO A 161 13.51 24.36 40.48
C PRO A 161 12.37 25.37 40.25
N GLU A 162 12.66 26.67 40.38
CA GLU A 162 11.67 27.75 40.20
C GLU A 162 10.97 27.70 38.83
N GLU A 163 11.69 27.24 37.80
CA GLU A 163 11.17 27.06 36.44
C GLU A 163 9.96 26.11 36.38
N GLU A 164 9.92 25.12 37.27
CA GLU A 164 8.85 24.12 37.33
C GLU A 164 7.67 24.56 38.20
N TRP A 165 7.81 25.61 39.01
CA TRP A 165 6.79 26.04 39.97
C TRP A 165 5.46 26.38 39.29
N LYS A 166 5.52 26.90 38.06
CA LYS A 166 4.32 27.21 37.26
C LYS A 166 3.42 25.97 37.05
N GLY A 167 3.99 24.77 37.05
CA GLY A 167 3.26 23.50 36.93
C GLY A 167 2.52 23.08 38.20
N TYR A 168 2.96 23.57 39.37
CA TYR A 168 2.49 23.16 40.70
C TYR A 168 1.62 24.22 41.39
N LEU A 169 2.02 25.50 41.31
CA LEU A 169 1.36 26.63 42.00
C LEU A 169 -0.17 26.72 41.75
N PRO A 170 -0.71 26.45 40.55
CA PRO A 170 -2.16 26.45 40.34
C PRO A 170 -2.92 25.42 41.17
N GLN A 171 -2.27 24.33 41.60
CA GLN A 171 -2.87 23.22 42.34
C GLN A 171 -2.72 23.38 43.87
N LEU A 172 -1.98 24.41 44.30
CA LEU A 172 -1.59 24.70 45.68
C LEU A 172 -2.32 25.90 46.29
N ARG A 173 -3.18 26.57 45.51
CA ARG A 173 -4.07 27.65 45.97
C ARG A 173 -5.28 27.12 46.73
#